data_AF-A0A482XHC7-F1
#
_entry.id   AF-A0A482XHC7-F1
#
_cell.length_a   1.000
_cell.length_b   1.000
_cell.length_c   1.000
_cell.angle_alpha   90.00
_cell.angle_beta   90.00
_cell.angle_gamma   90.00
#
_symmetry.space_group_name_H-M   'P 1'
#
loop_
_entity.id
_entity.type
_entity.pdbx_description
1 polymer ?
#
loop_
_entity_poly.entity_id
_entity_poly.type
_entity_poly.pdbx_seq_one_letter_code
_entity_poly.pdbx_strand_id
1 'polypeptide(L)'
;MLGRQVIVVDWNPSSVQLHLDNTLVVPRWTGNMDDTGLADLSAFLRTIAASEVADVRDVIRHYQQFDNPVDAFRHKQRLLM
;
A
#
# COMPACT_ATOMS: atom_id res chain seq x y z
N MET A 1 4.08 -15.69 14.56
CA MET A 1 3.37 -16.04 13.31
C MET A 1 4.14 -15.47 12.14
N LEU A 2 4.36 -16.27 11.10
CA LEU A 2 5.03 -15.83 9.86
C LEU A 2 4.20 -14.72 9.18
N GLY A 3 4.85 -13.70 8.60
CA GLY A 3 4.17 -12.69 7.76
C GLY A 3 3.93 -11.29 8.35
N ARG A 4 4.25 -11.01 9.62
CA ARG A 4 4.06 -9.67 10.24
C ARG A 4 4.87 -8.53 9.60
N GLN A 5 5.88 -8.86 8.80
CA GLN A 5 6.78 -7.93 8.12
C GLN A 5 6.79 -8.14 6.60
N VAL A 6 5.76 -8.81 6.06
CA VAL A 6 5.66 -9.10 4.62
C VAL A 6 4.57 -8.22 4.02
N ILE A 7 4.89 -7.57 2.91
CA ILE A 7 3.93 -6.82 2.09
C ILE A 7 4.00 -7.38 0.68
N VAL A 8 2.86 -7.80 0.16
CA VAL A 8 2.66 -8.16 -1.26
C VAL A 8 2.03 -6.97 -1.94
N VAL A 9 2.48 -6.62 -3.15
CA VAL A 9 1.86 -5.57 -3.96
C VAL A 9 1.40 -6.19 -5.27
N ASP A 10 0.12 -6.04 -5.57
CA ASP A 10 -0.47 -6.51 -6.82
C ASP A 10 -1.60 -5.56 -7.22
N TRP A 11 -1.96 -5.50 -8.50
CA TRP A 11 -3.14 -4.79 -8.96
C TRP A 11 -4.36 -5.70 -9.11
N ASN A 12 -4.13 -7.02 -9.24
CA ASN A 12 -5.15 -8.00 -9.48
C ASN A 12 -5.52 -8.72 -8.17
N PRO A 13 -6.69 -8.45 -7.56
CA PRO A 13 -7.10 -9.09 -6.30
C PRO A 13 -7.25 -10.61 -6.44
N SER A 14 -7.48 -11.12 -7.65
CA SER A 14 -7.59 -12.55 -7.90
C SER A 14 -6.25 -13.28 -7.79
N SER A 15 -5.11 -12.59 -7.92
CA SER A 15 -3.76 -13.16 -7.81
C SER A 15 -3.33 -13.44 -6.38
N VAL A 16 -4.04 -12.92 -5.38
CA VAL A 16 -3.57 -12.79 -3.99
C VAL A 16 -4.52 -13.40 -2.94
N GLN A 17 -5.43 -14.27 -3.38
CA GLN A 17 -6.50 -14.85 -2.55
C GLN A 17 -6.01 -15.57 -1.29
N LEU A 18 -4.76 -16.06 -1.28
CA LEU A 18 -4.19 -16.80 -0.14
C LEU A 18 -3.57 -15.89 0.94
N HIS A 19 -3.36 -14.60 0.66
CA HIS A 19 -2.64 -13.67 1.54
C HIS A 19 -3.24 -12.25 1.55
N LEU A 20 -4.58 -12.16 1.61
CA LEU A 20 -5.30 -10.88 1.52
C LEU A 20 -4.83 -9.85 2.56
N ASP A 21 -4.62 -10.28 3.81
CA ASP A 21 -4.18 -9.41 4.91
C ASP A 21 -2.78 -8.80 4.69
N ASN A 22 -1.94 -9.44 3.88
CA ASN A 22 -0.58 -8.99 3.58
C ASN A 22 -0.49 -8.28 2.23
N THR A 23 -1.58 -8.18 1.49
CA THR A 23 -1.55 -7.62 0.16
C THR A 23 -1.99 -6.17 0.17
N LEU A 24 -1.27 -5.29 -0.49
CA LEU A 24 -1.72 -3.96 -0.87
C LEU A 24 -2.18 -4.02 -2.33
N VAL A 25 -3.49 -3.93 -2.55
CA VAL A 25 -4.05 -3.89 -3.92
C VAL A 25 -3.97 -2.46 -4.43
N VAL A 26 -3.19 -2.24 -5.49
CA VAL A 26 -2.99 -0.91 -6.08
C VAL A 26 -3.72 -0.77 -7.42
N PRO A 27 -4.06 0.44 -7.88
CA PRO A 27 -4.65 0.61 -9.19
C PRO A 27 -3.74 0.06 -10.30
N ARG A 28 -4.36 -0.54 -11.31
CA ARG A 28 -3.65 -0.98 -12.51
C ARG A 28 -3.12 0.23 -13.27
N TRP A 29 -1.84 0.24 -13.59
CA TRP A 29 -1.28 1.23 -14.50
C TRP A 29 -1.86 1.06 -15.91
N THR A 30 -2.33 2.17 -16.50
CA THR A 30 -3.03 2.20 -17.79
C THR A 30 -2.19 2.79 -18.93
N GLY A 31 -0.91 3.08 -18.69
CA GLY A 31 -0.02 3.71 -19.68
C GLY A 31 0.06 5.23 -19.58
N ASN A 32 -0.53 5.85 -18.55
CA ASN A 32 -0.38 7.28 -18.31
C ASN A 32 1.08 7.62 -17.94
N MET A 33 1.69 8.56 -18.67
CA MET A 33 3.07 9.00 -18.45
C MET A 33 3.20 10.02 -17.30
N ASP A 34 2.10 10.66 -16.92
CA ASP A 34 2.03 11.56 -15.76
C ASP A 34 1.75 10.81 -14.44
N ASP A 35 1.64 9.48 -14.50
CA ASP A 35 1.39 8.64 -13.33
C ASP A 35 2.59 8.65 -12.37
N THR A 36 2.33 9.03 -11.11
CA THR A 36 3.33 9.04 -10.04
C THR A 36 3.16 7.88 -9.06
N GLY A 37 2.31 6.88 -9.37
CA GLY A 37 1.85 5.87 -8.44
C GLY A 37 2.98 5.05 -7.82
N LEU A 38 4.02 4.70 -8.59
CA LEU A 38 5.19 4.00 -8.05
C LEU A 38 6.04 4.87 -7.12
N ALA A 39 6.14 6.18 -7.39
CA ALA A 39 6.86 7.10 -6.51
C ALA A 39 6.10 7.28 -5.18
N ASP A 40 4.78 7.43 -5.25
CA ASP A 40 3.91 7.53 -4.09
C ASP A 40 3.90 6.22 -3.27
N LEU A 41 3.86 5.05 -3.93
CA LEU A 41 4.01 3.74 -3.29
C LEU A 41 5.37 3.60 -2.60
N SER A 42 6.44 4.07 -3.23
CA SER A 42 7.78 4.05 -2.66
C SER A 42 7.86 4.88 -1.37
N ALA A 43 7.21 6.06 -1.35
CA ALA A 43 7.10 6.86 -0.14
C ALA A 43 6.30 6.13 0.95
N PHE A 44 5.18 5.51 0.60
CA PHE A 44 4.37 4.72 1.52
C PHE A 44 5.17 3.59 2.20
N LEU A 45 5.87 2.79 1.40
CA LEU A 45 6.68 1.67 1.91
C LEU A 45 7.83 2.15 2.82
N ARG A 46 8.48 3.28 2.47
CA ARG A 46 9.50 3.90 3.33
C ARG A 46 8.92 4.35 4.66
N THR A 47 7.73 4.95 4.67
CA THR A 47 7.07 5.37 5.92
C THR A 47 6.73 4.18 6.81
N ILE A 48 6.23 3.07 6.24
CA ILE A 48 5.98 1.85 7.01
C ILE A 48 7.29 1.34 7.63
N ALA A 49 8.36 1.23 6.84
CA ALA A 49 9.66 0.78 7.32
C ALA A 49 10.21 1.69 8.44
N ALA A 50 10.06 3.01 8.32
CA ALA A 50 10.53 3.97 9.32
C ALA A 50 9.66 4.03 10.59
N SER A 51 8.39 3.63 10.51
CA SER A 51 7.46 3.64 11.65
C SER A 51 7.69 2.51 12.66
N GLU A 52 8.56 1.55 12.34
CA GLU A 52 8.86 0.37 13.18
C GLU A 52 7.61 -0.37 13.67
N VAL A 53 6.54 -0.38 12.87
CA VAL A 53 5.28 -1.03 13.21
C VAL A 53 5.48 -2.53 13.42
N ALA A 54 4.97 -3.06 14.54
CA ALA A 54 5.16 -4.46 14.90
C ALA A 54 4.40 -5.44 13.98
N ASP A 55 3.38 -4.98 13.27
CA ASP A 55 2.60 -5.75 12.29
C ASP A 55 2.15 -4.84 11.14
N VAL A 56 2.73 -5.03 9.96
CA VAL A 56 2.44 -4.18 8.79
C VAL A 56 0.99 -4.32 8.32
N ARG A 57 0.31 -5.42 8.67
CA ARG A 57 -1.07 -5.70 8.26
C ARG A 57 -2.07 -4.71 8.83
N ASP A 58 -1.78 -4.09 9.98
CA ASP A 58 -2.65 -3.06 10.57
C ASP A 58 -2.68 -1.80 9.70
N VAL A 59 -1.52 -1.45 9.13
CA VAL A 59 -1.41 -0.35 8.18
C VAL A 59 -2.09 -0.70 6.86
N ILE A 60 -1.85 -1.92 6.34
CA ILE A 60 -2.47 -2.39 5.09
C ILE A 60 -3.99 -2.35 5.19
N ARG A 61 -4.58 -2.94 6.24
CA ARG A 61 -6.04 -2.95 6.45
C ARG A 61 -6.62 -1.53 6.53
N HIS A 62 -5.90 -0.59 7.15
CA HIS A 62 -6.35 0.80 7.21
C HIS A 62 -6.40 1.45 5.82
N TYR A 63 -5.43 1.23 4.95
CA TYR A 63 -5.42 1.89 3.64
C TYR A 63 -6.21 1.13 2.56
N GLN A 64 -6.38 -0.18 2.69
CA GLN A 64 -7.17 -0.99 1.74
C GLN A 64 -8.67 -0.68 1.71
N GLN A 65 -9.20 0.03 2.72
CA GLN A 65 -10.60 0.47 2.70
C GLN A 65 -10.87 1.59 1.69
N PHE A 66 -9.81 2.21 1.12
CA PHE A 66 -9.92 3.26 0.11
C PHE A 66 -9.76 2.68 -1.29
N ASP A 67 -10.43 3.29 -2.27
CA ASP A 67 -10.35 2.88 -3.69
C ASP A 67 -8.92 2.87 -4.23
N ASN A 68 -8.11 3.85 -3.82
CA ASN A 68 -6.67 3.86 -4.05
C ASN A 68 -5.93 4.06 -2.71
N PRO A 69 -5.32 2.99 -2.15
CA PRO A 69 -4.63 3.08 -0.87
C PRO A 69 -3.42 4.04 -0.90
N VAL A 70 -2.73 4.11 -2.03
CA VAL A 70 -1.53 4.94 -2.20
C VAL A 70 -1.91 6.42 -2.26
N ASP A 71 -2.99 6.76 -2.96
CA ASP A 71 -3.51 8.14 -2.99
C ASP A 71 -4.04 8.59 -1.63
N ALA A 72 -4.74 7.70 -0.91
CA ALA A 72 -5.23 7.98 0.44
C ALA A 72 -4.06 8.30 1.39
N PHE A 73 -2.98 7.51 1.33
CA PHE A 73 -1.75 7.80 2.06
C PHE A 73 -1.15 9.16 1.67
N ARG A 74 -1.01 9.43 0.37
CA ARG A 74 -0.45 10.69 -0.14
C ARG A 74 -1.27 11.90 0.31
N HIS A 75 -2.61 11.81 0.29
CA HIS A 75 -3.48 12.86 0.79
C HIS A 75 -3.30 13.10 2.28
N LYS A 76 -3.23 12.03 3.09
CA LYS A 76 -2.96 12.14 4.53
C LYS A 76 -1.59 12.76 4.83
N GLN A 77 -0.55 12.39 4.08
CA GLN A 77 0.78 13.00 4.21
C GLN A 77 0.75 14.50 3.94
N ARG A 78 0.02 14.96 2.91
CA ARG A 78 -0.14 16.40 2.61
C ARG A 78 -0.85 17.19 3.70
N LEU A 79 -1.75 16.57 4.47
CA LEU A 79 -2.45 17.22 5.58
C LEU A 79 -1.59 17.35 6.85
N LEU A 80 -0.51 16.58 6.95
CA LEU A 80 0.40 16.54 8.10
C LEU A 80 1.67 17.38 7.91
N MET A 81 1.87 17.94 6.70
CA MET A 81 2.90 18.91 6.37
C MET A 81 2.33 20.33 6.39
#